data_AF-A0A1B8SGI3-F1
#
_entry.id   AF-A0A1B8SGI3-F1
#
_cell.length_a   1.000
_cell.length_b   1.000
_cell.length_c   1.000
_cell.angle_alpha   90.00
_cell.angle_beta   90.00
_cell.angle_gamma   90.00
#
_symmetry.space_group_name_H-M   'P 1'
#
loop_
_entity.id
_entity.type
_entity.pdbx_description
1 polymer ?
#
loop_
_entity_poly.entity_id
_entity_poly.type
_entity_poly.pdbx_seq_one_letter_code
_entity_poly.pdbx_strand_id
1 'polypeptide(L)'
;MKTSRARKAFNENCSDIDRLLEIHSDITPEGRGRKWKVEALHKSAFVLITAFWEAFCEDLAAEVLDHLVKHSASASSLPSELQKLVARELKGDAHDLAVWQLADNGWRNVLLSRLAKLQEDRNRKLNTPKTAQIDDLFKNAVGIENISRAWHWSGMKIASAATKLDDFVTLRGEIAHRGSAAKSVTKQHVTDYYNHVKRLTGRTEMRVAEAITTSTGKTPW
;
A
#
# COMPACT_ATOMS: atom_id res chain seq x y z
N MET A 1 14.89 7.36 -13.35
CA MET A 1 13.76 7.93 -12.59
C MET A 1 14.05 7.75 -11.12
N LYS A 2 13.83 8.77 -10.29
CA LYS A 2 13.80 8.60 -8.84
C LYS A 2 12.53 7.81 -8.47
N THR A 3 12.57 7.12 -7.33
CA THR A 3 11.50 6.25 -6.83
C THR A 3 11.28 6.58 -5.35
N SER A 4 10.06 6.37 -4.87
CA SER A 4 9.64 6.62 -3.48
C SER A 4 10.47 5.81 -2.48
N ARG A 5 10.52 6.26 -1.23
CA ARG A 5 11.13 5.46 -0.15
C ARG A 5 10.34 4.18 0.08
N ALA A 6 9.01 4.25 0.00
CA ALA A 6 8.14 3.08 0.07
C ALA A 6 8.51 2.02 -0.97
N ARG A 7 8.79 2.41 -2.22
CA ARG A 7 9.18 1.46 -3.27
C ARG A 7 10.58 0.88 -3.05
N LYS A 8 11.52 1.65 -2.51
CA LYS A 8 12.84 1.13 -2.14
C LYS A 8 12.73 0.07 -1.06
N ALA A 9 12.01 0.36 0.02
CA ALA A 9 11.76 -0.59 1.11
C ALA A 9 11.04 -1.85 0.59
N PHE A 10 10.05 -1.71 -0.28
CA PHE A 10 9.40 -2.84 -0.93
C PHE A 10 10.39 -3.72 -1.73
N ASN A 11 11.26 -3.10 -2.54
CA ASN A 11 12.26 -3.82 -3.32
C ASN A 11 13.32 -4.51 -2.44
N GLU A 12 13.67 -3.93 -1.30
CA GLU A 12 14.56 -4.55 -0.31
C GLU A 12 13.86 -5.77 0.32
N ASN A 13 12.63 -5.62 0.81
CA ASN A 13 11.85 -6.72 1.37
C ASN A 13 11.63 -7.88 0.38
N CYS A 14 11.60 -7.60 -0.92
CA CYS A 14 11.51 -8.63 -1.96
C CYS A 14 12.67 -9.66 -1.91
N SER A 15 13.84 -9.31 -1.35
CA SER A 15 14.95 -10.27 -1.21
C SER A 15 14.59 -11.46 -0.33
N ASP A 16 13.70 -11.28 0.65
CA ASP A 16 13.23 -12.38 1.49
C ASP A 16 12.41 -13.40 0.69
N ILE A 17 11.62 -12.92 -0.27
CA ILE A 17 10.84 -13.79 -1.16
C ILE A 17 11.77 -14.53 -2.12
N ASP A 18 12.74 -13.82 -2.68
CA ASP A 18 13.75 -14.42 -3.56
C ASP A 18 14.52 -15.51 -2.79
N ARG A 19 14.90 -15.24 -1.53
CA ARG A 19 15.57 -16.21 -0.67
C ARG A 19 14.72 -17.44 -0.36
N LEU A 20 13.41 -17.28 -0.13
CA LEU A 20 12.50 -18.42 0.07
C LEU A 20 12.38 -19.29 -1.20
N LEU A 21 12.41 -18.68 -2.38
CA LEU A 21 12.37 -19.39 -3.67
C LEU A 21 13.71 -20.10 -3.98
N GLU A 22 14.84 -19.53 -3.55
CA GLU A 22 16.15 -20.18 -3.58
C GLU A 22 16.18 -21.40 -2.67
N ILE A 23 15.83 -21.25 -1.39
CA ILE A 23 15.79 -22.36 -0.42
C ILE A 23 14.88 -23.48 -0.92
N HIS A 24 13.72 -23.16 -1.50
CA HIS A 24 12.88 -24.17 -2.14
C HIS A 24 13.65 -24.94 -3.20
N SER A 25 14.41 -24.26 -4.06
CA SER A 25 15.18 -24.89 -5.14
C SER A 25 16.31 -25.77 -4.58
N ASP A 26 16.97 -25.36 -3.50
CA ASP A 26 18.04 -26.12 -2.84
C ASP A 26 17.55 -27.45 -2.25
N ILE A 27 16.34 -27.47 -1.68
CA ILE A 27 15.81 -28.64 -0.97
C ILE A 27 14.86 -29.50 -1.82
N THR A 28 14.60 -29.11 -3.07
CA THR A 28 13.75 -29.88 -3.98
C THR A 28 14.57 -30.43 -5.15
N PRO A 29 14.59 -31.76 -5.37
CA PRO A 29 15.30 -32.33 -6.51
C PRO A 29 14.78 -31.75 -7.83
N GLU A 30 15.61 -31.60 -8.86
CA GLU A 30 15.13 -31.25 -10.18
C GLU A 30 14.17 -32.32 -10.74
N GLY A 31 13.18 -31.91 -11.53
CA GLY A 31 12.24 -32.81 -12.22
C GLY A 31 10.79 -32.81 -11.70
N ARG A 32 9.90 -33.42 -12.49
CA ARG A 32 8.44 -33.48 -12.27
C ARG A 32 8.08 -34.38 -11.08
N GLY A 33 7.16 -33.94 -10.23
CA GLY A 33 6.65 -34.72 -9.09
C GLY A 33 6.25 -33.85 -7.89
N ARG A 34 5.39 -34.38 -7.01
CA ARG A 34 4.96 -33.68 -5.79
C ARG A 34 6.15 -33.53 -4.83
N LYS A 35 6.54 -32.28 -4.56
CA LYS A 35 7.60 -31.98 -3.60
C LYS A 35 7.01 -31.90 -2.19
N TRP A 36 7.45 -32.79 -1.32
CA TRP A 36 6.99 -32.87 0.07
C TRP A 36 7.78 -31.88 0.95
N LYS A 37 7.18 -31.43 2.07
CA LYS A 37 7.80 -30.56 3.10
C LYS A 37 8.15 -29.11 2.71
N VAL A 38 7.79 -28.63 1.51
CA VAL A 38 8.05 -27.24 1.09
C VAL A 38 6.85 -26.30 1.16
N GLU A 39 5.68 -26.81 1.52
CA GLU A 39 4.45 -26.01 1.57
C GLU A 39 4.51 -24.88 2.60
N ALA A 40 5.24 -25.09 3.71
CA ALA A 40 5.48 -24.04 4.70
C ALA A 40 6.20 -22.84 4.08
N LEU A 41 7.20 -23.06 3.21
CA LEU A 41 7.90 -21.98 2.50
C LEU A 41 6.94 -21.17 1.62
N HIS A 42 6.06 -21.85 0.89
CA HIS A 42 5.08 -21.16 0.04
C HIS A 42 4.06 -20.36 0.84
N LYS A 43 3.57 -20.92 1.96
CA LYS A 43 2.64 -20.24 2.86
C LYS A 43 3.30 -19.01 3.49
N SER A 44 4.53 -19.13 3.96
CA SER A 44 5.31 -17.99 4.48
C SER A 44 5.50 -16.91 3.42
N ALA A 45 5.85 -17.29 2.19
CA ALA A 45 5.99 -16.33 1.09
C ALA A 45 4.68 -15.57 0.81
N PHE A 46 3.52 -16.24 0.84
CA PHE A 46 2.21 -15.59 0.69
C PHE A 46 1.91 -14.55 1.78
N VAL A 47 2.23 -14.90 3.03
CA VAL A 47 2.06 -13.99 4.17
C VAL A 47 2.97 -12.76 4.00
N LEU A 48 4.25 -12.98 3.68
CA LEU A 48 5.22 -11.90 3.49
C LEU A 48 4.89 -11.00 2.29
N ILE A 49 4.57 -11.57 1.11
CA ILE A 49 4.18 -10.78 -0.07
C ILE A 49 2.99 -9.87 0.25
N THR A 50 2.00 -10.38 0.99
CA THR A 50 0.83 -9.57 1.37
C THR A 50 1.19 -8.47 2.34
N ALA A 51 2.02 -8.76 3.35
CA ALA A 51 2.50 -7.76 4.31
C ALA A 51 3.35 -6.68 3.62
N PHE A 52 4.21 -7.05 2.66
CA PHE A 52 5.02 -6.10 1.92
C PHE A 52 4.18 -5.21 1.00
N TRP A 53 3.12 -5.76 0.39
CA TRP A 53 2.15 -4.97 -0.37
C TRP A 53 1.40 -3.95 0.50
N GLU A 54 0.95 -4.39 1.68
CA GLU A 54 0.27 -3.57 2.68
C GLU A 54 1.17 -2.41 3.13
N ALA A 55 2.37 -2.73 3.62
CA ALA A 55 3.36 -1.76 4.08
C ALA A 55 3.74 -0.76 2.97
N PHE A 56 3.94 -1.23 1.74
CA PHE A 56 4.21 -0.36 0.60
C PHE A 56 3.10 0.68 0.40
N CYS A 57 1.83 0.28 0.47
CA CYS A 57 0.71 1.19 0.25
C CYS A 57 0.58 2.22 1.38
N GLU A 58 0.77 1.79 2.62
CA GLU A 58 0.77 2.65 3.80
C GLU A 58 1.89 3.68 3.78
N ASP A 59 3.11 3.22 3.54
CA ASP A 59 4.31 4.06 3.50
C ASP A 59 4.23 5.05 2.33
N LEU A 60 3.74 4.61 1.16
CA LEU A 60 3.55 5.50 0.02
C LEU A 60 2.51 6.58 0.33
N ALA A 61 1.38 6.21 0.94
CA ALA A 61 0.35 7.17 1.34
C ALA A 61 0.88 8.18 2.38
N ALA A 62 1.71 7.73 3.33
CA ALA A 62 2.33 8.59 4.34
C ALA A 62 3.36 9.55 3.73
N GLU A 63 4.26 9.04 2.87
CA GLU A 63 5.27 9.83 2.17
C GLU A 63 4.62 10.93 1.31
N VAL A 64 3.51 10.58 0.64
CA VAL A 64 2.81 11.52 -0.24
C VAL A 64 1.98 12.54 0.54
N LEU A 65 1.39 12.14 1.66
CA LEU A 65 0.71 13.08 2.54
C LEU A 65 1.68 14.14 3.08
N ASP A 66 2.87 13.73 3.50
CA ASP A 66 3.93 14.66 3.92
C ASP A 66 4.29 15.65 2.80
N HIS A 67 4.46 15.15 1.57
CA HIS A 67 4.73 16.00 0.39
C HIS A 67 3.59 16.99 0.11
N LEU A 68 2.33 16.53 0.15
CA LEU A 68 1.15 17.37 -0.04
C LEU A 68 1.13 18.52 0.97
N VAL A 69 1.27 18.21 2.26
CA VAL A 69 1.22 19.23 3.32
C VAL A 69 2.33 20.27 3.13
N LYS A 70 3.53 19.83 2.74
CA LYS A 70 4.69 20.72 2.52
C LYS A 70 4.60 21.59 1.27
N HIS A 71 3.88 21.15 0.24
CA HIS A 71 3.93 21.77 -1.08
C HIS A 71 2.59 22.29 -1.61
N SER A 72 1.47 21.98 -0.97
CA SER A 72 0.20 22.64 -1.28
C SER A 72 0.29 24.14 -1.04
N ALA A 73 -0.18 24.91 -2.03
CA ALA A 73 -0.16 26.37 -2.01
C ALA A 73 -1.02 26.95 -0.88
N SER A 74 -2.19 26.36 -0.64
CA SER A 74 -3.15 26.77 0.39
C SER A 74 -3.88 25.56 0.98
N ALA A 75 -4.57 25.76 2.10
CA ALA A 75 -5.42 24.75 2.73
C ALA A 75 -6.52 24.23 1.79
N SER A 76 -7.05 25.09 0.91
CA SER A 76 -8.09 24.73 -0.07
C SER A 76 -7.59 23.80 -1.17
N SER A 77 -6.28 23.73 -1.41
CA SER A 77 -5.67 22.79 -2.37
C SER A 77 -5.49 21.38 -1.80
N LEU A 78 -5.71 21.18 -0.49
CA LEU A 78 -5.62 19.85 0.12
C LEU A 78 -6.85 19.00 -0.25
N PRO A 79 -6.72 17.66 -0.22
CA PRO A 79 -7.86 16.76 -0.32
C PRO A 79 -8.95 17.07 0.69
N SER A 80 -10.22 17.02 0.27
CA SER A 80 -11.37 17.35 1.12
C SER A 80 -11.48 16.43 2.34
N GLU A 81 -11.10 15.16 2.23
CA GLU A 81 -11.09 14.22 3.35
C GLU A 81 -10.07 14.62 4.43
N LEU A 82 -8.90 15.16 4.03
CA LEU A 82 -7.91 15.68 4.96
C LEU A 82 -8.41 16.96 5.65
N GLN A 83 -9.04 17.86 4.90
CA GLN A 83 -9.67 19.07 5.46
C GLN A 83 -10.77 18.70 6.49
N LYS A 84 -11.65 17.75 6.15
CA LYS A 84 -12.71 17.26 7.05
C LYS A 84 -12.16 16.57 8.30
N LEU A 85 -11.02 15.88 8.19
CA LEU A 85 -10.39 15.24 9.33
C LEU A 85 -9.96 16.29 10.36
N VAL A 86 -9.19 17.29 9.92
CA VAL A 86 -8.70 18.36 10.79
C VAL A 86 -9.85 19.18 11.37
N ALA A 87 -10.85 19.52 10.55
CA ALA A 87 -12.03 20.23 11.00
C ALA A 87 -12.81 19.47 12.09
N ARG A 88 -12.96 18.14 11.98
CA ARG A 88 -13.63 17.32 13.00
C ARG A 88 -12.82 17.27 14.30
N GLU A 89 -11.51 17.13 14.21
CA GLU A 89 -10.64 17.08 15.39
C GLU A 89 -10.70 18.39 16.18
N LEU A 90 -10.53 19.53 15.51
CA LEU A 90 -10.55 20.84 16.18
C LEU A 90 -11.94 21.23 16.68
N LYS A 91 -13.00 20.77 16.03
CA LYS A 91 -14.38 20.96 16.54
C LYS A 91 -14.62 20.21 17.85
N GLY A 92 -13.91 19.12 18.09
CA GLY A 92 -13.98 18.34 19.33
C GLY A 92 -13.00 18.80 20.41
N ASP A 93 -12.22 19.85 20.17
CA ASP A 93 -11.26 20.37 21.14
C ASP A 93 -11.98 21.10 22.30
N ALA A 94 -11.46 20.97 23.51
CA ALA A 94 -12.02 21.62 24.69
C ALA A 94 -11.74 23.13 24.72
N HIS A 95 -10.75 23.60 23.97
CA HIS A 95 -10.40 25.01 23.89
C HIS A 95 -11.12 25.69 22.72
N ASP A 96 -12.02 26.64 23.04
CA ASP A 96 -12.85 27.34 22.05
C ASP A 96 -12.05 28.04 20.93
N LEU A 97 -10.79 28.40 21.18
CA LEU A 97 -9.92 29.05 20.19
C LEU A 97 -9.04 28.08 19.39
N ALA A 98 -9.16 26.77 19.58
CA ALA A 98 -8.34 25.77 18.86
C ALA A 98 -8.45 25.92 17.33
N VAL A 99 -9.62 26.33 16.82
CA VAL A 99 -9.84 26.58 15.38
C VAL A 99 -8.94 27.69 14.82
N TRP A 100 -8.54 28.67 15.64
CA TRP A 100 -7.64 29.75 15.22
C TRP A 100 -6.23 29.26 14.89
N GLN A 101 -5.83 28.06 15.34
CA GLN A 101 -4.57 27.44 14.94
C GLN A 101 -4.49 27.18 13.44
N LEU A 102 -5.61 27.18 12.71
CA LEU A 102 -5.65 27.02 11.26
C LEU A 102 -5.37 28.29 10.48
N ALA A 103 -5.47 29.46 11.12
CA ALA A 103 -5.35 30.75 10.46
C ALA A 103 -4.01 30.91 9.73
N ASP A 104 -4.02 31.67 8.64
CA ASP A 104 -2.86 31.92 7.78
C ASP A 104 -2.18 30.62 7.30
N ASN A 105 -0.95 30.37 7.73
CA ASN A 105 -0.20 29.14 7.44
C ASN A 105 -0.25 28.12 8.58
N GLY A 106 -1.01 28.39 9.65
CA GLY A 106 -1.12 27.53 10.83
C GLY A 106 -1.67 26.13 10.52
N TRP A 107 -2.56 26.01 9.54
CA TRP A 107 -3.07 24.72 9.07
C TRP A 107 -1.96 23.74 8.65
N ARG A 108 -0.85 24.25 8.08
CA ARG A 108 0.28 23.42 7.67
C ARG A 108 0.99 22.86 8.90
N ASN A 109 1.24 23.69 9.91
CA ASN A 109 1.87 23.27 11.17
C ASN A 109 1.00 22.27 11.92
N VAL A 110 -0.32 22.51 11.96
CA VAL A 110 -1.32 21.61 12.52
C VAL A 110 -1.27 20.24 11.85
N LEU A 111 -1.15 20.18 10.52
CA LEU A 111 -1.05 18.91 9.80
C LEU A 111 0.30 18.23 9.99
N LEU A 112 1.41 18.98 9.91
CA LEU A 112 2.77 18.45 10.08
C LEU A 112 2.93 17.78 11.46
N SER A 113 2.41 18.39 12.53
CA SER A 113 2.47 17.81 13.87
C SER A 113 1.62 16.55 14.04
N ARG A 114 0.67 16.30 13.13
CA ARG A 114 -0.25 15.16 13.15
C ARG A 114 0.13 14.03 12.20
N LEU A 115 1.10 14.24 11.30
CA LEU A 115 1.45 13.25 10.27
C LEU A 115 1.72 11.86 10.84
N ALA A 116 2.49 11.77 11.93
CA ALA A 116 2.81 10.50 12.58
C ALA A 116 1.56 9.78 13.11
N LYS A 117 0.68 10.51 13.81
CA LYS A 117 -0.59 9.96 14.32
C LYS A 117 -1.51 9.53 13.18
N LEU A 118 -1.61 10.33 12.12
CA LEU A 118 -2.41 10.02 10.94
C LEU A 118 -1.90 8.78 10.21
N GLN A 119 -0.59 8.58 10.16
CA GLN A 119 0.01 7.36 9.64
C GLN A 119 -0.34 6.17 10.53
N GLU A 120 -0.12 6.25 11.83
CA GLU A 120 -0.44 5.17 12.77
C GLU A 120 -1.92 4.77 12.73
N ASP A 121 -2.83 5.74 12.71
CA ASP A 121 -4.27 5.51 12.62
C ASP A 121 -4.67 4.83 11.31
N ARG A 122 -3.99 5.13 10.20
CA ARG A 122 -4.22 4.44 8.91
C ARG A 122 -3.69 3.02 8.95
N ASN A 123 -2.48 2.82 9.47
CA ASN A 123 -1.85 1.51 9.53
C ASN A 123 -2.66 0.54 10.39
N ARG A 124 -3.27 1.02 11.47
CA ARG A 124 -4.18 0.20 12.30
C ARG A 124 -5.50 -0.14 11.61
N LYS A 125 -5.96 0.69 10.66
CA LYS A 125 -7.25 0.53 9.98
C LYS A 125 -7.16 -0.31 8.73
N LEU A 126 -6.02 -0.26 8.01
CA LEU A 126 -5.83 -1.06 6.82
C LEU A 126 -5.77 -2.53 7.22
N ASN A 127 -6.90 -3.20 7.11
CA ASN A 127 -7.01 -4.62 7.36
C ASN A 127 -7.33 -5.28 6.03
N THR A 128 -6.50 -6.23 5.60
CA THR A 128 -6.69 -6.98 4.34
C THR A 128 -6.53 -6.08 3.12
N PRO A 129 -5.34 -6.03 2.49
CA PRO A 129 -4.98 -5.03 1.46
C PRO A 129 -5.53 -5.40 0.07
N LYS A 130 -6.85 -5.62 -0.01
CA LYS A 130 -7.61 -5.82 -1.24
C LYS A 130 -7.82 -4.50 -1.96
N THR A 131 -8.22 -4.60 -3.22
CA THR A 131 -8.43 -3.47 -4.14
C THR A 131 -9.25 -2.34 -3.51
N ALA A 132 -10.41 -2.65 -2.92
CA ALA A 132 -11.28 -1.65 -2.31
C ALA A 132 -10.61 -0.92 -1.13
N GLN A 133 -9.94 -1.66 -0.24
CA GLN A 133 -9.20 -1.10 0.89
C GLN A 133 -8.04 -0.21 0.45
N ILE A 134 -7.35 -0.59 -0.63
CA ILE A 134 -6.29 0.24 -1.21
C ILE A 134 -6.87 1.51 -1.85
N ASP A 135 -7.97 1.40 -2.60
CA ASP A 135 -8.65 2.57 -3.16
C ASP A 135 -9.12 3.54 -2.05
N ASP A 136 -9.71 3.01 -0.98
CA ASP A 136 -10.14 3.79 0.19
C ASP A 136 -8.96 4.43 0.93
N LEU A 137 -7.84 3.71 1.08
CA LEU A 137 -6.62 4.24 1.70
C LEU A 137 -6.15 5.49 0.96
N PHE A 138 -5.96 5.40 -0.36
CA PHE A 138 -5.44 6.53 -1.14
C PHE A 138 -6.45 7.66 -1.29
N LYS A 139 -7.75 7.35 -1.37
CA LYS A 139 -8.81 8.36 -1.35
C LYS A 139 -8.79 9.15 -0.05
N ASN A 140 -8.79 8.47 1.10
CA ASN A 140 -8.88 9.11 2.41
C ASN A 140 -7.57 9.80 2.82
N ALA A 141 -6.42 9.23 2.45
CA ALA A 141 -5.12 9.79 2.82
C ALA A 141 -4.73 11.00 1.95
N VAL A 142 -4.91 10.89 0.63
CA VAL A 142 -4.31 11.83 -0.34
C VAL A 142 -5.28 12.28 -1.43
N GLY A 143 -6.57 11.92 -1.36
CA GLY A 143 -7.60 12.37 -2.29
C GLY A 143 -7.57 11.71 -3.66
N ILE A 144 -6.82 10.62 -3.84
CA ILE A 144 -6.74 9.93 -5.13
C ILE A 144 -7.81 8.85 -5.19
N GLU A 145 -8.85 9.08 -5.99
CA GLU A 145 -9.91 8.11 -6.17
C GLU A 145 -9.52 6.98 -7.13
N ASN A 146 -9.91 5.75 -6.78
CA ASN A 146 -9.76 4.55 -7.61
C ASN A 146 -8.34 4.40 -8.16
N ILE A 147 -7.34 4.36 -7.27
CA ILE A 147 -5.93 4.17 -7.64
C ILE A 147 -5.74 2.87 -8.45
N SER A 148 -6.58 1.88 -8.18
CA SER A 148 -6.65 0.61 -8.90
C SER A 148 -6.87 0.75 -10.41
N ARG A 149 -7.43 1.86 -10.89
CA ARG A 149 -7.58 2.13 -12.34
C ARG A 149 -6.25 2.22 -13.08
N ALA A 150 -5.14 2.46 -12.38
CA ALA A 150 -3.80 2.44 -12.95
C ALA A 150 -3.27 1.02 -13.18
N TRP A 151 -3.93 -0.02 -12.64
CA TRP A 151 -3.44 -1.40 -12.69
C TRP A 151 -3.74 -2.07 -14.04
N HIS A 152 -3.17 -1.53 -15.10
CA HIS A 152 -3.26 -2.09 -16.44
C HIS A 152 -1.88 -2.24 -17.09
N TRP A 153 -1.71 -3.28 -17.87
CA TRP A 153 -0.53 -3.49 -18.72
C TRP A 153 -0.86 -4.47 -19.83
N SER A 154 0.07 -4.68 -20.77
CA SER A 154 -0.13 -5.63 -21.86
C SER A 154 -0.51 -7.01 -21.32
N GLY A 155 -1.67 -7.53 -21.74
CA GLY A 155 -2.21 -8.81 -21.27
C GLY A 155 -2.89 -8.79 -19.89
N MET A 156 -3.05 -7.63 -19.24
CA MET A 156 -3.76 -7.50 -17.96
C MET A 156 -4.68 -6.27 -17.95
N LYS A 157 -5.98 -6.53 -17.86
CA LYS A 157 -7.02 -5.49 -17.70
C LYS A 157 -7.13 -5.09 -16.23
N ILE A 158 -7.64 -3.87 -15.98
CA ILE A 158 -7.87 -3.32 -14.63
C ILE A 158 -8.64 -4.31 -13.75
N ALA A 159 -9.82 -4.76 -14.21
CA ALA A 159 -10.65 -5.69 -13.46
C ALA A 159 -9.93 -7.02 -13.15
N SER A 160 -9.19 -7.56 -14.13
CA SER A 160 -8.41 -8.78 -13.94
C SER A 160 -7.27 -8.59 -12.93
N ALA A 161 -6.62 -7.42 -12.92
CA ALA A 161 -5.57 -7.13 -11.96
C ALA A 161 -6.12 -7.01 -10.53
N ALA A 162 -7.25 -6.33 -10.36
CA ALA A 162 -7.96 -6.20 -9.09
C ALA A 162 -8.43 -7.56 -8.56
N THR A 163 -9.15 -8.33 -9.38
CA THR A 163 -9.61 -9.68 -8.99
C THR A 163 -8.44 -10.58 -8.61
N LYS A 164 -7.35 -10.57 -9.40
CA LYS A 164 -6.17 -11.39 -9.10
C LYS A 164 -5.52 -11.00 -7.77
N LEU A 165 -5.45 -9.71 -7.44
CA LEU A 165 -4.97 -9.27 -6.12
C LEU A 165 -5.91 -9.77 -5.02
N ASP A 166 -7.21 -9.56 -5.18
CA ASP A 166 -8.21 -9.87 -4.16
C ASP A 166 -8.27 -11.38 -3.85
N ASP A 167 -8.13 -12.22 -4.89
CA ASP A 167 -8.05 -13.67 -4.77
C ASP A 167 -6.81 -14.09 -3.98
N PHE A 168 -5.64 -13.51 -4.25
CA PHE A 168 -4.42 -13.83 -3.50
C PHE A 168 -4.47 -13.36 -2.05
N VAL A 169 -5.00 -12.17 -1.79
CA VAL A 169 -5.18 -11.67 -0.42
C VAL A 169 -6.21 -12.52 0.34
N THR A 170 -7.25 -13.00 -0.33
CA THR A 170 -8.21 -13.97 0.24
C THR A 170 -7.53 -15.29 0.57
N LEU A 171 -6.74 -15.84 -0.35
CA LEU A 171 -5.96 -17.06 -0.13
C LEU A 171 -4.98 -16.91 1.04
N ARG A 172 -4.34 -15.74 1.21
CA ARG A 172 -3.53 -15.45 2.40
C ARG A 172 -4.35 -15.57 3.69
N GLY A 173 -5.55 -15.01 3.72
CA GLY A 173 -6.45 -15.12 4.88
C GLY A 173 -6.80 -16.57 5.20
N GLU A 174 -7.09 -17.39 4.18
CA GLU A 174 -7.34 -18.83 4.33
C GLU A 174 -6.12 -19.56 4.91
N ILE A 175 -4.91 -19.26 4.42
CA ILE A 175 -3.65 -19.84 4.92
C ILE A 175 -3.46 -19.54 6.41
N ALA A 176 -3.64 -18.27 6.80
CA ALA A 176 -3.44 -17.83 8.18
C ALA A 176 -4.45 -18.45 9.16
N HIS A 177 -5.71 -18.59 8.76
CA HIS A 177 -6.77 -19.06 9.65
C HIS A 177 -6.94 -20.59 9.66
N ARG A 178 -6.64 -21.28 8.54
CA ARG A 178 -6.91 -22.71 8.39
C ARG A 178 -5.67 -23.59 8.38
N GLY A 179 -4.46 -23.03 8.41
CA GLY A 179 -3.21 -23.78 8.59
C GLY A 179 -3.05 -24.97 7.64
N SER A 180 -3.07 -26.20 8.18
CA SER A 180 -2.96 -27.47 7.43
C SER A 180 -4.23 -27.84 6.63
N ALA A 181 -5.39 -27.25 6.95
CA ALA A 181 -6.64 -27.43 6.23
C ALA A 181 -6.87 -26.39 5.10
N ALA A 182 -5.93 -25.46 4.91
CA ALA A 182 -5.98 -24.50 3.81
C ALA A 182 -5.69 -25.18 2.45
N LYS A 183 -6.17 -24.58 1.35
CA LYS A 183 -5.81 -25.01 -0.02
C LYS A 183 -4.28 -25.08 -0.17
N SER A 184 -3.81 -26.13 -0.83
CA SER A 184 -2.37 -26.31 -1.08
C SER A 184 -1.82 -25.17 -1.94
N VAL A 185 -0.71 -24.59 -1.49
CA VAL A 185 -0.02 -23.48 -2.16
C VAL A 185 1.20 -24.01 -2.89
N THR A 186 1.33 -23.65 -4.17
CA THR A 186 2.42 -24.09 -5.04
C THR A 186 3.44 -22.97 -5.25
N LYS A 187 4.65 -23.31 -5.71
CA LYS A 187 5.66 -22.34 -6.13
C LYS A 187 5.14 -21.40 -7.23
N GLN A 188 4.29 -21.92 -8.11
CA GLN A 188 3.67 -21.12 -9.17
C GLN A 188 2.76 -20.04 -8.59
N HIS A 189 1.91 -20.38 -7.60
CA HIS A 189 1.07 -19.39 -6.93
C HIS A 189 1.91 -18.27 -6.29
N VAL A 190 3.02 -18.63 -5.65
CA VAL A 190 3.94 -17.64 -5.03
C VAL A 190 4.54 -16.73 -6.09
N THR A 191 5.08 -17.32 -7.16
CA THR A 191 5.73 -16.58 -8.25
C THR A 191 4.74 -15.65 -8.97
N ASP A 192 3.51 -16.13 -9.19
CA ASP A 192 2.45 -15.35 -9.82
C ASP A 192 2.01 -14.18 -8.94
N TYR A 193 1.84 -14.41 -7.63
CA TYR A 193 1.46 -13.36 -6.71
C TYR A 193 2.56 -12.31 -6.57
N TYR A 194 3.79 -12.76 -6.37
CA TYR A 194 4.97 -11.92 -6.24
C TYR A 194 5.15 -11.01 -7.46
N ASN A 195 5.13 -11.58 -8.66
CA ASN A 195 5.24 -10.81 -9.91
C ASN A 195 4.06 -9.85 -10.11
N HIS A 196 2.86 -10.26 -9.71
CA HIS A 196 1.67 -9.40 -9.77
C HIS A 196 1.86 -8.16 -8.88
N VAL A 197 2.21 -8.36 -7.61
CA VAL A 197 2.45 -7.26 -6.65
C VAL A 197 3.58 -6.34 -7.12
N LYS A 198 4.70 -6.85 -7.64
CA LYS A 198 5.78 -6.01 -8.21
C LYS A 198 5.31 -5.07 -9.32
N ARG A 199 4.33 -5.51 -10.13
CA ARG A 199 3.72 -4.66 -11.18
C ARG A 199 2.75 -3.67 -10.59
N LEU A 200 1.91 -4.09 -9.65
CA LEU A 200 0.96 -3.22 -8.95
C LEU A 200 1.67 -2.07 -8.25
N THR A 201 2.74 -2.35 -7.49
CA THR A 201 3.53 -1.31 -6.83
C THR A 201 4.05 -0.27 -7.82
N GLY A 202 4.41 -0.68 -9.05
CA GLY A 202 4.94 0.24 -10.07
C GLY A 202 3.87 1.13 -10.65
N ARG A 203 2.70 0.55 -10.91
CA ARG A 203 1.52 1.29 -11.39
C ARG A 203 0.96 2.25 -10.35
N THR A 204 0.88 1.81 -9.10
CA THR A 204 0.44 2.64 -7.98
C THR A 204 1.38 3.82 -7.78
N GLU A 205 2.70 3.58 -7.69
CA GLU A 205 3.69 4.66 -7.52
C GLU A 205 3.59 5.71 -8.63
N MET A 206 3.57 5.27 -9.89
CA MET A 206 3.48 6.15 -11.06
C MET A 206 2.22 7.02 -11.02
N ARG A 207 1.06 6.40 -10.79
CA ARG A 207 -0.22 7.13 -10.73
C ARG A 207 -0.27 8.14 -9.60
N VAL A 208 0.33 7.81 -8.46
CA VAL A 208 0.44 8.73 -7.32
C VAL A 208 1.37 9.89 -7.66
N ALA A 209 2.57 9.63 -8.22
CA ALA A 209 3.49 10.69 -8.63
C ALA A 209 2.83 11.70 -9.59
N GLU A 210 2.09 11.19 -10.58
CA GLU A 210 1.36 12.00 -11.55
C GLU A 210 0.26 12.86 -10.89
N ALA A 211 -0.53 12.26 -10.01
CA ALA A 211 -1.60 12.98 -9.29
C ALA A 211 -1.05 14.15 -8.48
N ILE A 212 0.05 13.89 -7.77
CA ILE A 212 0.64 14.82 -6.81
C ILE A 212 1.44 15.90 -7.49
N THR A 213 2.10 15.58 -8.60
CA THR A 213 2.74 16.58 -9.45
C THR A 213 1.68 17.52 -10.03
N THR A 214 0.54 16.99 -10.45
CA THR A 214 -0.57 17.80 -10.98
C THR A 214 -1.15 18.72 -9.90
N SER A 215 -1.28 18.25 -8.65
CA SER A 215 -1.89 19.05 -7.57
C SER A 215 -0.93 20.05 -6.91
N THR A 216 0.36 19.74 -6.80
CA THR A 216 1.36 20.57 -6.09
C THR A 216 2.30 21.32 -7.02
N GLY A 217 2.35 20.98 -8.31
CA GLY A 217 3.36 21.48 -9.24
C GLY A 217 4.78 20.94 -8.98
N LYS A 218 4.96 20.02 -8.01
CA LYS A 218 6.25 19.44 -7.64
C LYS A 218 6.19 17.92 -7.63
N THR A 219 7.17 17.29 -8.28
CA THR A 219 7.32 15.84 -8.27
C THR A 219 7.73 15.36 -6.87
N PRO A 220 7.09 14.31 -6.31
CA PRO A 220 7.39 13.83 -4.97
C PRO A 220 8.73 13.07 -4.84
N TRP A 221 9.28 12.58 -5.95
CA TRP A 221 10.61 11.97 -6.03
C TRP A 221 11.28 12.25 -7.36
#